data_AF-E0SJX8-F1
#
_entry.id   AF-E0SJX8-F1
#
_cell.length_a   1.000
_cell.length_b   1.000
_cell.length_c   1.000
_cell.angle_alpha   90.00
_cell.angle_beta   90.00
_cell.angle_gamma   90.00
#
_symmetry.space_group_name_H-M   'P 1'
#
loop_
_entity.id
_entity.type
_entity.pdbx_description
1 polymer ?
#
loop_
_entity_poly.entity_id
_entity_poly.type
_entity_poly.pdbx_seq_one_letter_code
_entity_poly.pdbx_strand_id
1 'polypeptide(L)'
;MRVIYMKRKSVFTRLALGGALLAASLSQAAIAAGSYTSSVVLPTVYARNFLETVNVPVKGNPPTNGAITSVSWTWNVVGFPQGLSVYLCQGSTSNCIDVSRTRRMSTDAFNGKNPTQPFIFAMRVGSGGTVPVSGQQAQIIVNWQ
;
A
#
# COMPACT_ATOMS: atom_id res chain seq x y z
N MET A 1 -23.39 -88.98 -32.62
CA MET A 1 -21.99 -89.32 -32.23
C MET A 1 -21.11 -88.61 -33.25
N ARG A 2 -20.27 -87.61 -32.99
CA ARG A 2 -19.50 -87.18 -31.80
C ARG A 2 -19.68 -85.67 -31.58
N VAL A 3 -19.73 -85.27 -30.30
CA VAL A 3 -19.54 -83.91 -29.82
C VAL A 3 -18.05 -83.72 -29.56
N ILE A 4 -17.47 -82.58 -29.98
CA ILE A 4 -16.20 -82.09 -29.45
C ILE A 4 -16.43 -80.65 -29.00
N TYR A 5 -16.04 -80.38 -27.76
CA TYR A 5 -16.31 -79.16 -27.01
C TYR A 5 -15.02 -78.35 -26.78
N MET A 6 -15.17 -77.02 -26.79
CA MET A 6 -14.33 -75.97 -26.19
C MET A 6 -12.88 -75.73 -26.66
N LYS A 7 -12.61 -74.46 -27.02
CA LYS A 7 -11.79 -73.59 -26.15
C LYS A 7 -12.11 -72.10 -26.33
N ARG A 8 -12.07 -71.41 -25.20
CA ARG A 8 -12.55 -70.06 -24.89
C ARG A 8 -11.37 -69.09 -24.80
N LYS A 9 -11.66 -67.80 -25.05
CA LYS A 9 -11.04 -66.55 -24.51
C LYS A 9 -10.26 -65.70 -25.52
N SER A 10 -10.75 -64.48 -25.74
CA SER A 10 -10.00 -63.20 -25.66
C SER A 10 -11.01 -62.07 -25.91
N VAL A 11 -11.78 -61.67 -24.89
CA VAL A 11 -11.59 -60.42 -24.12
C VAL A 11 -11.65 -59.18 -25.02
N PHE A 12 -12.84 -58.57 -25.02
CA PHE A 12 -13.09 -57.19 -25.39
C PHE A 12 -12.28 -56.26 -24.46
N THR A 13 -11.44 -55.40 -25.02
CA THR A 13 -10.99 -54.19 -24.30
C THR A 13 -11.08 -53.01 -25.24
N ARG A 14 -11.95 -52.08 -24.85
CA ARG A 14 -12.42 -50.92 -25.60
C ARG A 14 -11.31 -49.87 -25.70
N LEU A 15 -11.18 -49.24 -26.87
CA LEU A 15 -10.64 -47.89 -26.97
C LEU A 15 -11.51 -46.95 -26.14
N ALA A 16 -10.91 -46.16 -25.26
CA ALA A 16 -11.44 -44.86 -24.90
C ALA A 16 -10.28 -43.95 -24.45
N LEU A 17 -10.15 -42.83 -25.16
CA LEU A 17 -9.31 -41.70 -24.84
C LEU A 17 -9.54 -41.26 -23.38
N GLY A 18 -8.47 -41.17 -22.60
CA GLY A 18 -8.48 -40.72 -21.21
C GLY A 18 -7.31 -39.81 -20.93
N GLY A 19 -7.22 -38.68 -21.64
CA GLY A 19 -6.34 -37.59 -21.25
C GLY A 19 -6.86 -36.97 -19.95
N ALA A 20 -6.25 -37.29 -18.82
CA ALA A 20 -6.56 -36.65 -17.54
C ALA A 20 -6.04 -35.21 -17.58
N LEU A 21 -6.92 -34.27 -17.91
CA LEU A 21 -6.71 -32.84 -17.72
C LEU A 21 -6.65 -32.55 -16.21
N LEU A 22 -5.43 -32.41 -15.67
CA LEU A 22 -5.18 -31.83 -14.36
C LEU A 22 -5.46 -30.33 -14.41
N ALA A 23 -6.73 -29.94 -14.27
CA ALA A 23 -7.10 -28.54 -14.06
C ALA A 23 -6.78 -28.15 -12.61
N ALA A 24 -5.55 -27.72 -12.36
CA ALA A 24 -5.21 -27.03 -11.11
C ALA A 24 -5.93 -25.67 -11.11
N SER A 25 -7.07 -25.60 -10.42
CA SER A 25 -7.77 -24.33 -10.18
C SER A 25 -6.89 -23.45 -9.28
N LEU A 26 -6.14 -22.53 -9.88
CA LEU A 26 -5.52 -21.42 -9.17
C LEU A 26 -6.66 -20.52 -8.69
N SER A 27 -7.07 -20.70 -7.43
CA SER A 27 -7.96 -19.75 -6.76
C SER A 27 -7.20 -18.45 -6.57
N GLN A 28 -7.25 -17.57 -7.56
CA GLN A 28 -6.75 -16.20 -7.44
C GLN A 28 -7.66 -15.49 -6.45
N ALA A 29 -7.24 -15.37 -5.18
CA ALA A 29 -7.93 -14.51 -4.23
C ALA A 29 -7.87 -13.09 -4.79
N ALA A 30 -9.00 -12.58 -5.29
CA ALA A 30 -9.10 -11.20 -5.74
C ALA A 30 -8.83 -10.29 -4.54
N ILE A 31 -7.79 -9.47 -4.62
CA ILE A 31 -7.58 -8.43 -3.63
C ILE A 31 -8.61 -7.33 -3.92
N ALA A 32 -9.44 -7.04 -2.93
CA ALA A 32 -10.44 -5.99 -3.06
C ALA A 32 -9.75 -4.62 -3.07
N ALA A 33 -10.03 -3.82 -4.09
CA ALA A 33 -9.66 -2.41 -4.09
C ALA A 33 -10.30 -1.71 -2.89
N GLY A 34 -9.56 -0.82 -2.26
CA GLY A 34 -9.99 -0.13 -1.04
C GLY A 34 -9.30 1.20 -0.83
N SER A 35 -9.80 1.95 0.15
CA SER A 35 -9.17 3.19 0.59
C SER A 35 -9.36 3.42 2.09
N TYR A 36 -8.43 4.16 2.70
CA TYR A 36 -8.59 4.71 4.03
C TYR A 36 -8.20 6.18 4.03
N THR A 37 -8.87 6.93 4.90
CA THR A 37 -8.51 8.32 5.22
C THR A 37 -8.02 8.38 6.66
N SER A 38 -6.92 9.08 6.89
CA SER A 38 -6.37 9.25 8.24
C SER A 38 -5.82 10.66 8.43
N SER A 39 -6.03 11.22 9.63
CA SER A 39 -5.67 12.60 9.95
C SER A 39 -4.87 12.67 11.25
N VAL A 40 -4.01 13.67 11.35
CA VAL A 40 -3.14 13.93 12.50
C VAL A 40 -2.92 15.43 12.66
N VAL A 41 -2.57 15.88 13.87
CA VAL A 41 -2.07 17.25 14.08
C VAL A 41 -0.56 17.25 13.91
N LEU A 42 -0.05 18.09 13.02
CA LEU A 42 1.39 18.23 12.81
C LEU A 42 2.07 18.84 14.04
N PRO A 43 3.30 18.42 14.38
CA PRO A 43 4.02 18.95 15.53
C PRO A 43 4.34 20.44 15.36
N THR A 44 4.55 21.14 16.47
CA THR A 44 5.15 22.49 16.43
C THR A 44 6.66 22.36 16.33
N VAL A 45 7.27 23.01 15.34
CA VAL A 45 8.73 23.06 15.20
C VAL A 45 9.27 24.20 16.04
N TYR A 46 9.93 23.90 17.16
CA TYR A 46 10.52 24.91 18.06
C TYR A 46 11.98 25.23 17.75
N ALA A 47 12.71 24.27 17.18
CA ALA A 47 14.14 24.41 16.92
C ALA A 47 14.45 24.36 15.42
N ARG A 48 15.42 25.16 14.99
CA ARG A 48 15.94 25.10 13.62
C ARG A 48 16.81 23.86 13.46
N ASN A 49 16.86 23.36 12.24
CA ASN A 49 17.61 22.18 11.84
C ASN A 49 17.28 20.89 12.62
N PHE A 50 16.17 20.87 13.34
CA PHE A 50 15.67 19.68 14.01
C PHE A 50 14.46 19.10 13.24
N LEU A 51 14.48 17.79 13.01
CA LEU A 51 13.43 17.09 12.28
C LEU A 51 12.35 16.60 13.26
N GLU A 52 11.23 17.30 13.29
CA GLU A 52 10.05 16.86 14.01
C GLU A 52 9.29 15.84 13.19
N THR A 53 8.75 14.81 13.81
CA THR A 53 8.00 13.75 13.11
C THR A 53 6.70 13.44 13.82
N VAL A 54 5.70 13.01 13.05
CA VAL A 54 4.48 12.45 13.60
C VAL A 54 3.97 11.32 12.73
N ASN A 55 3.60 10.21 13.37
CA ASN A 55 3.01 9.07 12.69
C ASN A 55 1.54 9.35 12.36
N VAL A 56 1.15 9.04 11.14
CA VAL A 56 -0.24 9.02 10.70
C VAL A 56 -0.77 7.60 10.93
N PRO A 57 -1.78 7.40 11.79
CA PRO A 57 -2.28 6.06 12.10
C PRO A 57 -2.86 5.38 10.87
N VAL A 58 -2.58 4.09 10.70
CA VAL A 58 -3.32 3.26 9.73
C VAL A 58 -4.75 3.09 10.22
N LYS A 59 -5.73 3.20 9.32
CA LYS A 59 -7.16 3.09 9.65
C LYS A 59 -7.78 1.88 8.96
N GLY A 60 -8.66 1.19 9.68
CA GLY A 60 -9.26 -0.07 9.25
C GLY A 60 -8.24 -1.21 9.21
N ASN A 61 -8.52 -2.21 8.37
CA ASN A 61 -7.68 -3.37 8.14
C ASN A 61 -7.33 -3.49 6.64
N PRO A 62 -6.44 -2.63 6.11
CA PRO A 62 -5.95 -2.81 4.74
C PRO A 62 -5.26 -4.19 4.60
N PRO A 63 -5.36 -4.84 3.43
CA PRO A 63 -4.82 -6.18 3.22
C PRO A 63 -3.28 -6.16 3.27
N THR A 64 -2.68 -7.15 3.93
CA THR A 64 -1.22 -7.29 4.04
C THR A 64 -0.53 -7.58 2.71
N ASN A 65 -1.25 -8.17 1.77
CA ASN A 65 -0.81 -8.45 0.40
C ASN A 65 -1.27 -7.38 -0.62
N GLY A 66 -1.95 -6.32 -0.18
CA GLY A 66 -2.35 -5.22 -1.05
C GLY A 66 -1.18 -4.34 -1.47
N ALA A 67 -1.37 -3.61 -2.55
CA ALA A 67 -0.44 -2.64 -3.10
C ALA A 67 -1.09 -1.27 -3.16
N ILE A 68 -0.43 -0.25 -2.61
CA ILE A 68 -0.85 1.13 -2.77
C ILE A 68 -0.89 1.48 -4.27
N THR A 69 -1.93 2.18 -4.67
CA THR A 69 -2.15 2.66 -6.06
C THR A 69 -2.10 4.17 -6.19
N SER A 70 -2.38 4.90 -5.10
CA SER A 70 -2.15 6.34 -5.00
C SER A 70 -2.23 6.79 -3.54
N VAL A 71 -1.56 7.89 -3.25
CA VAL A 71 -1.64 8.57 -1.96
C VAL A 71 -1.95 10.04 -2.22
N SER A 72 -3.05 10.51 -1.65
CA SER A 72 -3.38 11.93 -1.62
C SER A 72 -3.14 12.50 -0.24
N TRP A 73 -2.73 13.76 -0.15
CA TRP A 73 -2.52 14.41 1.13
C TRP A 73 -3.09 15.82 1.16
N THR A 74 -3.35 16.28 2.38
CA THR A 74 -3.44 17.69 2.74
C THR A 74 -2.59 17.94 3.97
N TRP A 75 -1.86 19.06 4.02
CA TRP A 75 -1.19 19.51 5.23
C TRP A 75 -1.25 21.03 5.34
N ASN A 76 -1.17 21.54 6.57
CA ASN A 76 -1.12 22.96 6.80
C ASN A 76 -0.26 23.31 8.04
N VAL A 77 0.20 24.56 8.08
CA VAL A 77 0.88 25.17 9.23
C VAL A 77 0.36 26.60 9.38
N VAL A 78 0.55 27.23 10.54
CA VAL A 78 0.25 28.65 10.69
C VAL A 78 1.18 29.48 9.78
N GLY A 79 0.60 30.35 8.96
CA GLY A 79 1.34 31.18 7.99
C GLY A 79 1.97 30.37 6.85
N PHE A 80 3.07 30.85 6.29
CA PHE A 80 3.90 30.14 5.31
C PHE A 80 5.40 30.45 5.55
N PRO A 81 6.01 29.85 6.58
CA PRO A 81 7.34 30.23 7.01
C PRO A 81 8.40 29.89 5.96
N GLN A 82 9.34 30.82 5.78
CA GLN A 82 10.52 30.58 4.94
C GLN A 82 11.39 29.49 5.56
N GLY A 83 12.03 28.69 4.71
CA GLY A 83 12.92 27.61 5.14
C GLY A 83 12.21 26.39 5.76
N LEU A 84 10.87 26.33 5.76
CA LEU A 84 10.13 25.12 6.15
C LEU A 84 10.25 24.05 5.05
N SER A 85 10.66 22.87 5.47
CA SER A 85 10.58 21.62 4.73
C SER A 85 9.54 20.70 5.37
N VAL A 86 8.69 20.09 4.54
CA VAL A 86 7.70 19.09 4.93
C VAL A 86 7.86 17.89 4.03
N TYR A 87 7.97 16.72 4.64
CA TYR A 87 8.10 15.44 3.96
C TYR A 87 6.94 14.53 4.33
N LEU A 88 6.47 13.77 3.35
CA LEU A 88 5.56 12.66 3.56
C LEU A 88 6.34 11.37 3.33
N CYS A 89 6.40 10.51 4.33
CA CYS A 89 7.18 9.28 4.30
C CYS A 89 6.32 8.07 4.61
N GLN A 90 6.80 6.88 4.26
CA GLN A 90 6.14 5.62 4.64
C GLN A 90 7.12 4.66 5.31
N GLY A 91 6.73 4.14 6.48
CA GLY A 91 7.49 3.18 7.28
C GLY A 91 8.72 3.78 7.99
N SER A 92 9.50 4.62 7.31
CA SER A 92 10.66 5.33 7.88
C SER A 92 10.91 6.67 7.20
N THR A 93 11.69 7.53 7.86
CA THR A 93 12.11 8.84 7.34
C THR A 93 13.16 8.76 6.22
N SER A 94 13.54 7.56 5.78
CA SER A 94 14.39 7.35 4.59
C SER A 94 13.57 7.16 3.31
N ASN A 95 12.25 6.95 3.44
CA ASN A 95 11.35 6.66 2.32
C ASN A 95 10.33 7.80 2.18
N CYS A 96 10.80 8.96 1.73
CA CYS A 96 10.02 10.19 1.73
C CYS A 96 9.89 10.82 0.34
N ILE A 97 8.83 11.59 0.17
CA ILE A 97 8.73 12.62 -0.86
C ILE A 97 8.71 14.01 -0.22
N ASP A 98 9.25 14.99 -0.93
CA ASP A 98 9.15 16.39 -0.54
C ASP A 98 7.77 16.94 -0.90
N VAL A 99 7.02 17.41 0.10
CA VAL A 99 5.70 18.03 -0.05
C VAL A 99 5.68 19.49 0.42
N SER A 100 6.84 20.08 0.69
CA SER A 100 7.03 21.39 1.35
C SER A 100 6.30 22.55 0.67
N ARG A 101 6.10 22.48 -0.64
CA ARG A 101 5.44 23.52 -1.45
C ARG A 101 4.08 23.09 -1.99
N THR A 102 3.64 21.91 -1.61
CA THR A 102 2.43 21.29 -2.13
C THR A 102 1.56 20.86 -0.97
N ARG A 103 0.75 21.79 -0.47
CA ARG A 103 -0.15 21.55 0.68
C ARG A 103 -1.21 20.51 0.39
N ARG A 104 -1.63 20.35 -0.87
CA ARG A 104 -2.66 19.39 -1.28
C ARG A 104 -2.33 18.86 -2.67
N MET A 105 -2.16 17.55 -2.80
CA MET A 105 -1.95 16.86 -4.09
C MET A 105 -2.15 15.35 -3.92
N SER A 106 -2.07 14.63 -5.03
CA SER A 106 -2.02 13.17 -5.11
C SER A 106 -0.74 12.71 -5.81
N THR A 107 -0.26 11.52 -5.47
CA THR A 107 0.96 10.95 -6.06
C THR A 107 0.88 9.43 -6.16
N ASP A 108 1.64 8.92 -7.11
CA ASP A 108 1.89 7.50 -7.34
C ASP A 108 3.26 7.06 -6.80
N ALA A 109 3.99 7.95 -6.12
CA ALA A 109 5.34 7.68 -5.61
C ALA A 109 5.40 6.54 -4.56
N PHE A 110 4.26 6.18 -3.99
CA PHE A 110 4.14 5.08 -3.03
C PHE A 110 3.58 3.79 -3.66
N ASN A 111 3.44 3.74 -4.99
CA ASN A 111 2.84 2.60 -5.66
C ASN A 111 3.61 1.30 -5.40
N GLY A 112 2.86 0.21 -5.21
CA GLY A 112 3.42 -1.10 -4.88
C GLY A 112 3.87 -1.26 -3.43
N LYS A 113 3.86 -0.19 -2.61
CA LYS A 113 4.15 -0.30 -1.18
C LYS A 113 2.96 -0.87 -0.41
N ASN A 114 3.25 -1.44 0.75
CA ASN A 114 2.26 -2.12 1.57
C ASN A 114 1.34 -1.11 2.30
N PRO A 115 0.00 -1.16 2.12
CA PRO A 115 -0.93 -0.21 2.74
C PRO A 115 -1.04 -0.34 4.27
N THR A 116 -0.53 -1.43 4.86
CA THR A 116 -0.47 -1.63 6.32
C THR A 116 0.67 -0.88 7.00
N GLN A 117 1.64 -0.35 6.24
CA GLN A 117 2.72 0.45 6.80
C GLN A 117 2.24 1.87 7.11
N PRO A 118 2.56 2.43 8.29
CA PRO A 118 2.16 3.78 8.66
C PRO A 118 2.89 4.82 7.80
N PHE A 119 2.21 5.93 7.59
CA PHE A 119 2.81 7.13 7.01
C PHE A 119 3.36 8.03 8.13
N ILE A 120 4.31 8.88 7.78
CA ILE A 120 4.96 9.81 8.69
C ILE A 120 4.97 11.17 8.01
N PHE A 121 4.49 12.22 8.69
CA PHE A 121 4.83 13.58 8.32
C PHE A 121 6.10 13.97 9.09
N ALA A 122 7.09 14.49 8.36
CA ALA A 122 8.30 15.00 8.95
C ALA A 122 8.48 16.48 8.58
N MET A 123 8.82 17.33 9.54
CA MET A 123 8.95 18.77 9.35
C MET A 123 10.25 19.30 9.93
N ARG A 124 10.86 20.25 9.23
CA ARG A 124 12.09 20.91 9.66
C ARG A 124 12.08 22.35 9.19
N VAL A 125 12.62 23.25 10.00
CA VAL A 125 12.92 24.62 9.57
C VAL A 125 14.43 24.77 9.42
N GLY A 126 14.92 25.19 8.25
CA GLY A 126 16.35 25.41 8.02
C GLY A 126 16.93 26.58 8.83
N SER A 127 18.26 26.72 8.86
CA SER A 127 18.97 27.73 9.67
C SER A 127 18.44 29.16 9.52
N GLY A 128 18.02 29.58 8.32
CA GLY A 128 17.48 30.92 8.07
C GLY A 128 15.99 31.11 8.37
N GLY A 129 15.23 30.05 8.66
CA GLY A 129 13.78 30.10 8.76
C GLY A 129 13.25 30.42 10.17
N THR A 130 12.11 31.11 10.25
CA THR A 130 11.51 31.52 11.52
C THR A 130 10.87 30.35 12.27
N VAL A 131 11.09 30.29 13.59
CA VAL A 131 10.47 29.37 14.55
C VAL A 131 9.85 30.19 15.71
N PRO A 132 8.78 29.72 16.37
CA PRO A 132 8.12 28.42 16.17
C PRO A 132 7.24 28.38 14.91
N VAL A 133 7.12 27.19 14.32
CA VAL A 133 6.12 26.91 13.28
C VAL A 133 5.08 25.97 13.84
N SER A 134 3.87 26.48 14.07
CA SER A 134 2.77 25.67 14.59
C SER A 134 2.17 24.82 13.47
N GLY A 135 2.34 23.50 13.60
CA GLY A 135 1.67 22.53 12.76
C GLY A 135 0.15 22.61 12.91
N GLN A 136 -0.57 22.37 11.83
CA GLN A 136 -2.03 22.27 11.82
C GLN A 136 -2.43 20.85 11.42
N GLN A 137 -3.73 20.63 11.22
CA GLN A 137 -4.21 19.32 10.78
C GLN A 137 -3.62 18.94 9.42
N ALA A 138 -3.16 17.70 9.33
CA ALA A 138 -2.82 17.02 8.10
C ALA A 138 -3.69 15.78 7.93
N GLN A 139 -3.88 15.35 6.69
CA GLN A 139 -4.66 14.19 6.32
C GLN A 139 -4.00 13.50 5.13
N ILE A 140 -4.13 12.18 5.09
CA ILE A 140 -3.84 11.38 3.90
C ILE A 140 -5.06 10.57 3.51
N ILE A 141 -5.16 10.26 2.22
CA ILE A 141 -6.04 9.26 1.64
C ILE A 141 -5.15 8.27 0.93
N VAL A 142 -5.21 7.00 1.33
CA VAL A 142 -4.42 5.92 0.75
C VAL A 142 -5.36 5.01 0.01
N ASN A 143 -5.12 4.81 -1.28
CA ASN A 143 -5.85 3.86 -2.11
C ASN A 143 -4.97 2.64 -2.37
N TRP A 144 -5.57 1.45 -2.41
CA TRP A 144 -4.87 0.20 -2.70
C TRP A 144 -5.76 -0.75 -3.49
N GLN A 145 -5.11 -1.79 -4.04
CA GLN A 145 -5.74 -2.96 -4.65
C GLN A 145 -4.88 -4.20 -4.47
#